data_AF-A0A7G2SIZ6-F1
#
_entry.id   AF-A0A7G2SIZ6-F1
#
_cell.length_a   1.000
_cell.length_b   1.000
_cell.length_c   1.000
_cell.angle_alpha   90.00
_cell.angle_beta   90.00
_cell.angle_gamma   90.00
#
_symmetry.space_group_name_H-M   'P 1'
#
loop_
_entity.id
_entity.type
_entity.pdbx_description
1 polymer ?
#
loop_
_entity_poly.entity_id
_entity_poly.type
_entity_poly.pdbx_seq_one_letter_code
_entity_poly.pdbx_strand_id
1 'polypeptide(L)'
;MTSWKANQPYNNLSIFPPSQDVESKIFLKACIGARVALAELKQAGELIPNPTILINIIPLLEAKDSSEIENIVTTTDKLFQHAQDNEAHKIVLYNCHQ
;
A
#
# COMPACT_ATOMS: atom_id res chain seq x y z
N MET A 1 -25.98 17.57 -5.56
CA MET A 1 -24.63 17.07 -5.89
C MET A 1 -24.36 17.41 -7.36
N THR A 2 -23.28 18.12 -7.66
CA THR A 2 -22.88 18.38 -9.06
C THR A 2 -22.52 17.06 -9.73
N SER A 3 -23.12 16.78 -10.89
CA SER A 3 -22.75 15.62 -11.69
C SER A 3 -21.26 15.68 -12.03
N TRP A 4 -20.53 14.62 -11.71
CA TRP A 4 -19.13 14.49 -12.10
C TRP A 4 -18.98 14.56 -13.62
N LYS A 5 -17.88 15.18 -14.10
CA LYS A 5 -17.52 15.30 -15.51
C LYS A 5 -16.02 15.03 -15.66
N ALA A 6 -15.67 14.02 -16.46
CA ALA A 6 -14.29 13.56 -16.61
C ALA A 6 -13.30 14.65 -17.06
N ASN A 7 -13.77 15.58 -17.90
CA ASN A 7 -12.96 16.64 -18.49
C ASN A 7 -12.93 17.94 -17.66
N GLN A 8 -13.45 17.92 -16.42
CA GLN A 8 -13.44 19.08 -15.53
C GLN A 8 -12.88 18.67 -14.15
N PRO A 9 -11.95 19.46 -13.57
CA PRO A 9 -11.47 19.21 -12.21
C PRO A 9 -12.63 19.13 -11.21
N TYR A 10 -12.70 18.06 -10.44
CA TYR A 10 -13.77 17.84 -9.47
C TYR A 10 -13.43 18.46 -8.11
N ASN A 11 -13.43 19.79 -8.05
CA ASN A 11 -13.02 20.54 -6.85
C ASN A 11 -14.06 20.52 -5.72
N ASN A 12 -15.31 20.12 -6.02
CA ASN A 12 -16.41 20.07 -5.06
C ASN A 12 -16.54 18.68 -4.43
N LEU A 13 -15.42 18.10 -3.96
CA LEU A 13 -15.43 16.85 -3.21
C LEU A 13 -16.34 16.98 -1.99
N SER A 14 -17.13 15.95 -1.73
CA SER A 14 -17.98 15.94 -0.54
C SER A 14 -17.13 15.88 0.71
N ILE A 15 -17.55 16.61 1.74
CA ILE A 15 -16.85 16.67 3.03
C ILE A 15 -16.95 15.31 3.71
N PHE A 16 -15.82 14.80 4.22
CA PHE A 16 -15.74 13.56 4.99
C PHE A 16 -15.68 13.90 6.50
N PRO A 17 -16.33 13.11 7.40
CA PRO A 17 -17.12 11.91 7.14
C PRO A 17 -18.56 12.19 6.70
N PRO A 18 -19.21 11.26 5.99
CA PRO A 18 -20.63 11.37 5.67
C PRO A 18 -21.49 11.27 6.94
N SER A 19 -22.63 11.96 6.98
CA SER A 19 -23.54 11.94 8.13
C SER A 19 -24.39 10.67 8.23
N GLN A 20 -24.47 9.89 7.15
CA GLN A 20 -25.21 8.63 7.11
C GLN A 20 -24.37 7.50 7.70
N ASP A 21 -25.05 6.46 8.18
CA ASP A 21 -24.37 5.21 8.53
C ASP A 21 -23.74 4.58 7.27
N VAL A 22 -22.48 4.20 7.40
CA VAL A 22 -21.67 3.60 6.32
C VAL A 22 -21.47 2.10 6.54
N GLU A 23 -21.87 1.58 7.70
CA GLU A 23 -21.74 0.17 8.01
C GLU A 23 -22.80 -0.64 7.24
N SER A 24 -22.32 -1.64 6.51
CA SER A 24 -23.17 -2.60 5.81
C SER A 24 -22.80 -4.01 6.23
N LYS A 25 -23.80 -4.88 6.33
CA LYS A 25 -23.61 -6.30 6.63
C LYS A 25 -22.59 -6.97 5.70
N ILE A 26 -22.52 -6.55 4.43
CA ILE A 26 -21.56 -7.10 3.46
C ILE A 26 -20.12 -6.66 3.84
N PHE A 27 -19.91 -5.38 4.11
CA PHE A 27 -18.60 -4.86 4.51
C PHE A 27 -18.15 -5.38 5.86
N LEU A 28 -19.04 -5.46 6.85
CA LEU A 28 -18.74 -6.01 8.17
C LEU A 28 -18.32 -7.49 8.08
N LYS A 29 -19.02 -8.30 7.27
CA LYS A 29 -18.64 -9.70 7.03
C LYS A 29 -17.27 -9.82 6.35
N ALA A 30 -16.97 -8.98 5.36
CA ALA A 30 -15.67 -8.96 4.72
C ALA A 30 -14.55 -8.53 5.70
N CYS A 31 -14.84 -7.55 6.56
CA CYS A 31 -13.91 -7.06 7.57
C CYS A 31 -13.50 -8.16 8.57
N ILE A 32 -14.40 -9.09 8.93
CA ILE A 32 -14.05 -10.23 9.79
C ILE A 32 -12.92 -11.05 9.17
N GLY A 33 -13.06 -11.46 7.90
CA GLY A 33 -12.02 -12.25 7.21
C GLY A 33 -10.70 -11.50 7.10
N ALA A 34 -10.74 -10.21 6.74
CA ALA A 34 -9.56 -9.36 6.67
C ALA A 34 -8.85 -9.23 8.03
N ARG A 35 -9.61 -9.05 9.12
CA ARG A 35 -9.07 -8.96 10.48
C ARG A 35 -8.45 -10.27 10.95
N VAL A 36 -9.03 -11.42 10.59
CA VAL A 36 -8.46 -12.74 10.90
C VAL A 36 -7.11 -12.90 10.21
N ALA A 37 -7.05 -12.67 8.89
CA ALA A 37 -5.79 -12.77 8.13
C ALA A 37 -4.70 -11.82 8.68
N LEU A 38 -5.06 -10.59 9.05
CA LEU A 38 -4.12 -9.64 9.64
C LEU A 38 -3.62 -10.07 11.02
N ALA A 39 -4.49 -10.67 11.85
CA ALA A 39 -4.10 -11.20 13.15
C ALA A 39 -3.15 -12.40 13.01
N GLU A 40 -3.40 -13.29 12.04
CA GLU A 40 -2.51 -14.42 11.72
C GLU A 40 -1.14 -13.93 11.26
N LEU A 41 -1.09 -12.93 10.37
CA LEU A 41 0.18 -12.31 9.94
C LEU A 41 0.94 -11.70 11.13
N LYS A 42 0.26 -10.96 12.01
CA LYS A 42 0.87 -10.39 13.21
C LYS A 42 1.47 -11.49 14.09
N GLN A 43 0.72 -12.56 14.32
CA GLN A 43 1.18 -13.67 15.15
C GLN A 43 2.37 -14.39 14.52
N ALA A 44 2.33 -14.65 13.21
CA ALA A 44 3.44 -15.25 12.48
C ALA A 44 4.71 -14.38 12.53
N GLY A 45 4.54 -13.05 12.41
CA GLY A 45 5.62 -12.08 12.55
C GLY A 45 6.31 -12.12 13.92
N GLU A 46 5.54 -12.25 15.00
CA GLU A 46 6.06 -12.36 16.37
C GLU A 46 6.82 -13.67 16.62
N LEU A 47 6.51 -14.74 15.89
CA LEU A 47 7.16 -16.05 16.02
C LEU A 47 8.48 -16.14 15.25
N ILE A 48 8.78 -15.17 14.38
CA ILE A 48 10.02 -15.17 13.60
C ILE A 48 11.21 -14.82 14.51
N PRO A 49 12.28 -15.65 14.54
CA PRO A 49 13.42 -15.44 15.44
C PRO A 49 14.14 -14.10 15.28
N ASN A 50 14.11 -13.51 14.08
CA ASN A 50 14.66 -12.20 13.78
C ASN A 50 13.63 -11.35 13.01
N PRO A 51 12.72 -10.65 13.69
CA PRO A 51 11.64 -9.91 13.04
C PRO A 51 12.13 -8.70 12.24
N THR A 52 13.37 -8.24 12.47
CA THR A 52 14.01 -7.16 11.69
C THR A 52 14.07 -7.48 10.20
N ILE A 53 14.10 -8.77 9.83
CA ILE A 53 14.06 -9.17 8.42
C ILE A 53 12.77 -8.69 7.73
N LEU A 54 11.64 -8.73 8.43
CA LEU A 54 10.35 -8.28 7.88
C LEU A 54 10.34 -6.77 7.67
N ILE A 55 10.93 -6.02 8.60
CA ILE A 55 11.07 -4.57 8.53
C ILE A 55 11.89 -4.16 7.30
N ASN A 56 12.89 -4.96 6.93
CA ASN A 56 13.74 -4.66 5.78
C ASN A 56 13.13 -5.12 4.44
N ILE A 57 12.38 -6.23 4.44
CA ILE A 57 11.89 -6.86 3.20
C ILE A 57 10.51 -6.36 2.79
N ILE A 58 9.55 -6.32 3.72
CA ILE A 58 8.15 -6.02 3.39
C ILE A 58 8.01 -4.64 2.72
N PRO A 59 8.64 -3.57 3.21
CA PRO A 59 8.55 -2.26 2.57
C PRO A 59 9.14 -2.23 1.16
N LEU A 60 10.20 -3.01 0.88
CA LEU A 60 10.79 -3.08 -0.46
C LEU A 60 9.87 -3.78 -1.44
N LEU A 61 9.22 -4.87 -1.02
CA LEU A 61 8.26 -5.60 -1.83
C LEU A 61 7.02 -4.75 -2.11
N GLU A 62 6.49 -4.07 -1.08
CA GLU A 62 5.39 -3.12 -1.24
C GLU A 62 5.76 -2.01 -2.23
N ALA A 63 6.93 -1.39 -2.05
CA ALA A 63 7.34 -0.28 -2.90
C ALA A 63 7.48 -0.72 -4.35
N LYS A 64 7.99 -1.94 -4.61
CA LYS A 64 8.04 -2.52 -5.96
C LYS A 64 6.64 -2.64 -6.56
N ASP A 65 5.73 -3.30 -5.86
CA ASP A 65 4.40 -3.64 -6.36
C ASP A 65 3.54 -2.38 -6.56
N SER A 66 3.59 -1.44 -5.62
CA SER A 66 2.89 -0.15 -5.73
C SER A 66 3.44 0.70 -6.87
N SER A 67 4.76 0.66 -7.12
CA SER A 67 5.40 1.40 -8.22
C SER A 67 5.07 0.80 -9.59
N GLU A 68 4.94 -0.53 -9.68
CA GLU A 68 4.58 -1.23 -10.92
C GLU A 68 3.20 -0.79 -11.43
N ILE A 69 2.26 -0.50 -10.53
CA ILE A 69 0.92 0.04 -10.86
C ILE A 69 1.03 1.41 -11.56
N GLU A 70 2.03 2.22 -11.21
CA GLU A 70 2.30 3.53 -11.78
C GLU A 70 3.20 3.48 -13.02
N ASN A 71 3.44 2.28 -13.59
CA ASN A 71 4.36 2.01 -14.70
C ASN A 71 5.85 2.23 -14.38
N ILE A 72 6.23 2.23 -13.09
CA ILE A 72 7.62 2.32 -12.65
C ILE A 72 8.10 0.89 -12.34
N VAL A 73 8.77 0.27 -13.32
CA VAL A 73 9.18 -1.13 -13.23
C VAL A 73 10.60 -1.27 -12.69
N THR A 74 10.75 -2.01 -11.60
CA THR A 74 12.05 -2.41 -11.02
C THR A 74 12.03 -3.88 -10.63
N THR A 75 13.20 -4.44 -10.29
CA THR A 75 13.30 -5.83 -9.82
C THR A 75 13.63 -5.89 -8.34
N THR A 76 13.19 -6.97 -7.69
CA THR A 76 13.45 -7.23 -6.28
C THR A 76 14.96 -7.25 -5.97
N ASP A 77 15.79 -7.85 -6.85
CA ASP A 77 17.25 -7.87 -6.69
C ASP A 77 17.86 -6.46 -6.70
N LYS A 78 17.41 -5.60 -7.61
CA LYS A 78 17.89 -4.20 -7.68
C LYS A 78 17.49 -3.41 -6.43
N LEU A 79 16.30 -3.66 -5.89
CA LEU A 79 15.84 -3.06 -4.63
C LEU A 79 16.70 -3.50 -3.45
N PHE A 80 17.01 -4.79 -3.35
CA PHE A 80 17.88 -5.32 -2.29
C PHE A 80 19.32 -4.80 -2.36
N GLN A 81 19.87 -4.68 -3.58
CA GLN A 81 21.25 -4.20 -3.78
C GLN A 81 21.48 -2.79 -3.23
N HIS A 82 20.48 -1.90 -3.27
CA HIS A 82 20.62 -0.53 -2.74
C HIS A 82 19.79 -0.28 -1.48
N ALA A 83 19.30 -1.33 -0.82
CA ALA A 83 18.54 -1.21 0.43
C ALA A 83 19.38 -0.66 1.59
N GLN A 84 20.70 -0.85 1.55
CA GLN A 84 21.64 -0.39 2.59
C GLN A 84 22.03 1.09 2.45
N ASP A 85 21.88 1.68 1.26
CA ASP A 85 22.37 3.04 0.98
C ASP A 85 21.44 4.14 1.52
N ASN A 86 20.37 3.81 2.26
CA ASN A 86 19.28 4.76 2.59
C ASN A 86 18.57 5.31 1.33
N GLU A 87 18.84 4.71 0.17
CA GLU A 87 18.36 5.13 -1.16
C GLU A 87 17.30 4.20 -1.75
N ALA A 88 16.74 3.29 -0.95
CA ALA A 88 15.66 2.40 -1.39
C ALA A 88 14.47 3.19 -1.98
N HIS A 89 14.13 4.35 -1.40
CA HIS A 89 13.14 5.28 -1.96
C HIS A 89 13.60 5.95 -3.26
N LYS A 90 14.91 6.17 -3.45
CA LYS A 90 15.42 6.76 -4.69
C LYS A 90 15.44 5.80 -5.86
N ILE A 91 15.49 4.47 -5.69
CA ILE A 91 15.43 3.54 -6.83
C ILE A 91 14.06 3.60 -7.53
N VAL A 92 12.98 3.66 -6.76
CA VAL A 92 11.63 3.83 -7.31
C VAL A 92 11.56 5.15 -8.08
N LEU A 93 12.06 6.24 -7.49
CA LEU A 93 12.07 7.55 -8.16
C LEU A 93 13.04 7.62 -9.36
N TYR A 94 14.15 6.88 -9.35
CA TYR A 94 15.16 6.90 -10.43
C TYR A 94 14.61 6.28 -11.71
N ASN A 95 13.75 5.25 -11.60
CA ASN A 95 13.06 4.66 -12.76
C ASN A 95 11.83 5.48 -13.21
N CYS A 96 11.43 6.53 -12.48
CA CYS A 96 10.38 7.45 -12.93
C CYS A 96 10.89 8.46 -13.99
N HIS A 97 12.22 8.65 -14.10
CA HIS A 97 12.84 9.65 -14.98
C HIS A 97 13.55 9.08 -16.22
N GLN A 98 13.64 7.75 -16.35
CA GLN A 98 14.12 7.07 -17.57
C GLN A 98 12.94 6.46 -18.33
#